data_AF-A0A3N0ZV53-F1
#
_entry.id   AF-A0A3N0ZV53-F1
#
_cell.length_a   1.000
_cell.length_b   1.000
_cell.length_c   1.000
_cell.angle_alpha   90.00
_cell.angle_beta   90.00
_cell.angle_gamma   90.00
#
_symmetry.space_group_name_H-M   'P 1'
#
loop_
_entity.id
_entity.type
_entity.pdbx_description
1 polymer ?
#
loop_
_entity_poly.entity_id
_entity_poly.type
_entity_poly.pdbx_seq_one_letter_code
_entity_poly.pdbx_strand_id
1 'polypeptide(L)'
;MAQATEVKKYKAQPQHVILFVILVVLLYIFVFFKVIPFGVSSFVVSLFQPSGERLEKIGFVKFDGLVWASTLKENEKKYQGGIEIKKEYINREFIFDFSFHERKTEIDGYVKGKWEFYAKSETLGEFPIILEPWVGFWILALVVSFLISAFITMMLPSSIGLMAILFEKQIDNTKVKIRLQTGFSDDIVELLIAPNDKLAEEDRDKIVSVYRYIWERTVTDDPSSTQHSHRFEEEFNDNTDIVLFRNEQIYERIKEYYSDFVVKEIEDTKDGLMWRKNHILFGKGLRLYMAHHFTEKYSNNVTGMAYGGAGFLIIAVGIRGLKFIPATKPSFILLAIFLEFSMLMLMAVTLFYTEEEERMDKMLKKMEDANRSQLETLRGQQHDIHQLTNALVGQTAEIIKSRVEKAISEYMASSENVDKAIANEISSKIMKGLREAYSDKK
;
A
#
# COMPACT_ATOMS: atom_id res chain seq x y z
N MET A 1 39.87 -21.34 12.53
CA MET A 1 40.28 -20.11 11.82
C MET A 1 40.08 -20.25 10.29
N ALA A 2 38.92 -20.78 9.86
CA ALA A 2 38.64 -21.06 8.45
C ALA A 2 37.13 -20.93 8.13
N GLN A 3 36.54 -19.75 8.37
CA GLN A 3 35.15 -19.44 7.97
C GLN A 3 35.01 -17.93 7.61
N ALA A 4 35.85 -17.45 6.68
CA ALA A 4 35.79 -16.08 6.17
C ALA A 4 35.85 -16.02 4.62
N THR A 5 35.37 -17.06 3.97
CA THR A 5 35.29 -17.22 2.50
C THR A 5 33.90 -17.78 2.24
N GLU A 6 32.88 -16.98 1.91
CA GLU A 6 32.54 -16.69 0.50
C GLU A 6 31.69 -15.42 0.28
N VAL A 7 31.67 -14.42 1.18
CA VAL A 7 30.86 -13.19 0.97
C VAL A 7 31.41 -12.26 -0.16
N LYS A 8 32.45 -12.67 -0.89
CA LYS A 8 33.16 -11.83 -1.87
C LYS A 8 32.59 -11.84 -3.31
N LYS A 9 31.60 -12.68 -3.65
CA LYS A 9 31.19 -12.85 -5.06
C LYS A 9 30.16 -11.85 -5.59
N TYR A 10 29.34 -11.20 -4.76
CA TYR A 10 28.19 -10.41 -5.24
C TYR A 10 28.20 -8.95 -4.76
N LYS A 11 29.27 -8.21 -5.08
CA LYS A 11 29.30 -6.76 -4.88
C LYS A 11 28.91 -6.08 -6.20
N ALA A 12 27.84 -5.28 -6.17
CA ALA A 12 27.47 -4.43 -7.30
C ALA A 12 28.67 -3.57 -7.70
N GLN A 13 29.22 -3.88 -8.86
CA GLN A 13 30.27 -3.09 -9.51
C GLN A 13 29.67 -1.85 -10.20
N PRO A 14 30.49 -0.81 -10.48
CA PRO A 14 30.03 0.39 -11.18
C PRO A 14 29.34 0.08 -12.52
N GLN A 15 29.78 -0.97 -13.23
CA GLN A 15 29.20 -1.38 -14.51
C GLN A 15 27.69 -1.68 -14.44
N HIS A 16 27.21 -2.30 -13.35
CA HIS A 16 25.78 -2.63 -13.21
C HIS A 16 24.95 -1.36 -13.05
N VAL A 17 25.44 -0.41 -12.25
CA VAL A 17 24.79 0.87 -11.99
C VAL A 17 24.80 1.72 -13.26
N ILE A 18 25.94 1.78 -13.96
CA ILE A 18 26.07 2.52 -15.21
C ILE A 18 25.10 1.97 -16.27
N LEU A 19 25.07 0.65 -16.48
CA LEU A 19 24.13 0.05 -17.43
C LEU A 19 22.68 0.36 -17.05
N PHE A 20 22.31 0.21 -15.77
CA PHE A 20 20.96 0.49 -15.32
C PHE A 20 20.56 1.94 -15.58
N VAL A 21 21.44 2.90 -15.28
CA VAL A 21 21.20 4.33 -15.55
C VAL A 21 21.07 4.58 -17.06
N ILE A 22 21.93 4.00 -17.89
CA ILE A 22 21.84 4.12 -19.35
C ILE A 22 20.49 3.59 -19.84
N LEU A 23 20.06 2.43 -19.37
CA LEU A 23 18.76 1.86 -19.73
C LEU A 23 17.60 2.76 -19.31
N VAL A 24 17.63 3.30 -18.08
CA VAL A 24 16.60 4.24 -17.60
C VAL A 24 16.55 5.49 -18.48
N VAL A 25 17.69 6.08 -18.85
CA VAL A 25 17.72 7.28 -19.69
C VAL A 25 17.23 6.99 -21.11
N LEU A 26 17.69 5.90 -21.73
CA LEU A 26 17.25 5.52 -23.08
C LEU A 26 15.76 5.21 -23.13
N LEU A 27 15.27 4.44 -22.16
CA LEU A 27 13.85 4.13 -22.05
C LEU A 27 13.03 5.37 -21.69
N TYR A 28 13.54 6.28 -20.86
CA TYR A 28 12.89 7.55 -20.57
C TYR A 28 12.67 8.35 -21.85
N ILE A 29 13.70 8.52 -22.67
CA ILE A 29 13.61 9.23 -23.95
C ILE A 29 12.58 8.53 -24.85
N PHE A 30 12.64 7.21 -24.97
CA PHE A 30 11.69 6.44 -25.78
C PHE A 30 10.25 6.56 -25.28
N VAL A 31 10.02 6.36 -23.99
CA VAL A 31 8.69 6.43 -23.37
C VAL A 31 8.13 7.85 -23.48
N PHE A 32 8.95 8.87 -23.21
CA PHE A 32 8.53 10.26 -23.24
C PHE A 32 8.19 10.76 -24.64
N PHE A 33 8.98 10.42 -25.67
CA PHE A 33 8.77 10.93 -27.04
C PHE A 33 7.93 10.03 -27.94
N LYS A 34 7.74 8.75 -27.60
CA LYS A 34 6.95 7.82 -28.42
C LYS A 34 5.75 7.27 -27.68
N VAL A 35 5.94 6.71 -26.49
CA VAL A 35 4.86 6.01 -25.77
C VAL A 35 3.83 6.98 -25.21
N ILE A 36 4.25 8.06 -24.55
CA ILE A 36 3.33 9.06 -23.97
C ILE A 36 2.49 9.75 -25.04
N PRO A 37 3.06 10.34 -26.12
CA PRO A 37 2.25 10.97 -27.16
C PRO A 37 1.26 9.99 -27.80
N PHE A 38 1.69 8.74 -28.03
CA PHE A 38 0.83 7.68 -28.57
C PHE A 38 -0.30 7.30 -27.59
N GLY A 39 0.02 7.09 -26.31
CA GLY A 39 -0.94 6.72 -25.29
C GLY A 39 -1.96 7.84 -25.02
N VAL A 40 -1.49 9.08 -24.87
CA VAL A 40 -2.35 10.25 -24.65
C VAL A 40 -3.24 10.48 -25.87
N SER A 41 -2.69 10.41 -27.09
CA SER A 41 -3.52 10.58 -28.29
C SER A 41 -4.60 9.51 -28.42
N SER A 42 -4.25 8.24 -28.20
CA SER A 42 -5.20 7.14 -28.24
C SER A 42 -6.31 7.31 -27.19
N PHE A 43 -5.94 7.72 -25.97
CA PHE A 43 -6.88 7.95 -24.88
C PHE A 43 -7.82 9.14 -25.14
N VAL A 44 -7.25 10.30 -25.49
CA VAL A 44 -8.03 11.54 -25.68
C VAL A 44 -8.92 11.43 -26.92
N VAL A 45 -8.40 10.91 -28.04
CA VAL A 45 -9.19 10.76 -29.26
C VAL A 45 -10.32 9.75 -29.04
N SER A 46 -10.06 8.61 -28.40
CA SER A 46 -11.12 7.62 -28.14
C SER A 46 -12.25 8.16 -27.27
N LEU A 47 -11.94 9.07 -26.32
CA LEU A 47 -12.93 9.63 -25.40
C LEU A 47 -13.67 10.84 -25.95
N PHE A 48 -13.02 11.64 -26.78
CA PHE A 48 -13.52 12.96 -27.19
C PHE A 48 -13.69 13.14 -28.69
N GLN A 49 -13.52 12.07 -29.49
CA GLN A 49 -13.90 12.10 -30.91
C GLN A 49 -15.40 12.40 -31.08
N PRO A 50 -15.79 13.02 -32.20
CA PRO A 50 -17.21 13.23 -32.51
C PRO A 50 -17.95 11.88 -32.54
N SER A 51 -19.19 11.86 -32.05
CA SER A 51 -20.04 10.66 -32.00
C SER A 51 -21.48 10.98 -32.36
N GLY A 52 -22.24 9.95 -32.78
CA GLY A 52 -23.67 10.06 -33.14
C GLY A 52 -23.92 10.95 -34.37
N GLU A 53 -25.00 11.74 -34.32
CA GLU A 53 -25.44 12.65 -35.40
C GLU A 53 -24.36 13.67 -35.84
N ARG A 54 -23.35 13.93 -35.01
CA ARG A 54 -22.27 14.89 -35.32
C ARG A 54 -21.27 14.33 -36.31
N LEU A 55 -20.99 13.03 -36.22
CA LEU A 55 -20.12 12.34 -37.18
C LEU A 55 -20.80 12.25 -38.55
N GLU A 56 -22.13 12.36 -38.59
CA GLU A 56 -22.88 12.46 -39.84
C GLU A 56 -22.83 13.84 -40.48
N LYS A 57 -22.45 14.89 -39.74
CA LYS A 57 -22.38 16.28 -40.24
C LYS A 57 -20.94 16.76 -40.46
N ILE A 58 -19.99 16.25 -39.69
CA ILE A 58 -18.58 16.66 -39.66
C ILE A 58 -17.71 15.43 -39.93
N GLY A 59 -16.78 15.53 -40.90
CA GLY A 59 -15.80 14.46 -41.15
C GLY A 59 -14.65 14.55 -40.15
N PHE A 60 -14.15 13.43 -39.63
CA PHE A 60 -13.05 13.42 -38.65
C PHE A 60 -11.86 12.63 -39.21
N VAL A 61 -10.74 13.32 -39.42
CA VAL A 61 -9.62 12.75 -40.19
C VAL A 61 -8.34 12.76 -39.38
N LYS A 62 -7.56 11.68 -39.52
CA LYS A 62 -6.18 11.60 -39.05
C LYS A 62 -5.24 12.18 -40.11
N PHE A 63 -4.55 13.26 -39.76
CA PHE A 63 -3.51 13.89 -40.55
C PHE A 63 -2.15 13.21 -40.28
N ASP A 64 -1.08 13.70 -40.91
CA ASP A 64 0.26 13.15 -40.68
C ASP A 64 0.66 13.17 -39.20
N GLY A 65 1.28 12.08 -38.75
CA GLY A 65 1.71 11.87 -37.37
C GLY A 65 0.57 11.62 -36.37
N LEU A 66 0.61 12.34 -35.25
CA LEU A 66 -0.33 12.24 -34.11
C LEU A 66 -1.27 13.45 -34.08
N VAL A 67 -1.88 13.75 -35.23
CA VAL A 67 -2.78 14.88 -35.40
C VAL A 67 -4.12 14.39 -35.97
N TRP A 68 -5.21 14.81 -35.34
CA TRP A 68 -6.57 14.57 -35.77
C TRP A 68 -7.34 15.88 -35.77
N ALA A 69 -8.14 16.13 -36.80
CA ALA A 69 -9.00 17.30 -36.82
C ALA A 69 -10.30 17.06 -37.60
N SER A 70 -11.32 17.85 -37.25
CA SER A 70 -12.59 17.93 -37.97
C SER A 70 -12.43 18.66 -39.30
N THR A 71 -13.05 18.12 -40.35
CA THR A 71 -13.09 18.63 -41.71
C THR A 71 -14.53 18.59 -42.24
N LEU A 72 -14.79 19.22 -43.39
CA LEU A 72 -16.08 19.05 -44.08
C LEU A 72 -16.24 17.58 -44.53
N LYS A 73 -17.42 16.98 -44.31
CA LYS A 73 -17.68 15.55 -44.58
C LYS A 73 -17.33 15.11 -46.01
N GLU A 74 -17.52 15.99 -46.99
CA GLU A 74 -17.20 15.73 -48.40
C GLU A 74 -15.69 15.54 -48.67
N ASN A 75 -14.85 16.09 -47.80
CA ASN A 75 -13.40 16.05 -47.94
C ASN A 75 -12.72 15.01 -47.03
N GLU A 76 -13.51 14.27 -46.23
CA GLU A 76 -13.00 13.27 -45.29
C GLU A 76 -12.11 12.23 -45.99
N LYS A 77 -12.58 11.69 -47.12
CA LYS A 77 -11.82 10.73 -47.95
C LYS A 77 -10.61 11.33 -48.66
N LYS A 78 -10.57 12.66 -48.85
CA LYS A 78 -9.48 13.35 -49.57
C LYS A 78 -8.27 13.62 -48.68
N TYR A 79 -8.51 13.86 -47.39
CA TYR A 79 -7.47 14.25 -46.45
C TYR A 79 -6.99 13.09 -45.56
N GLN A 80 -7.52 11.89 -45.79
CA GLN A 80 -7.20 10.71 -44.99
C GLN A 80 -5.80 10.17 -45.32
N GLY A 81 -4.86 10.42 -44.41
CA GLY A 81 -3.51 9.86 -44.43
C GLY A 81 -2.45 10.73 -45.13
N GLY A 82 -1.36 11.00 -44.43
CA GLY A 82 -0.10 11.52 -45.00
C GLY A 82 -0.08 12.98 -45.43
N ILE A 83 -1.13 13.76 -45.13
CA ILE A 83 -1.21 15.18 -45.48
C ILE A 83 -0.95 16.02 -44.21
N GLU A 84 -0.12 17.05 -44.36
CA GLU A 84 0.10 18.03 -43.29
C GLU A 84 -1.14 18.90 -43.06
N ILE A 85 -1.43 19.18 -41.79
CA ILE A 85 -2.56 20.01 -41.40
C ILE A 85 -2.37 21.46 -41.89
N LYS A 86 -3.41 22.01 -42.51
CA LYS A 86 -3.47 23.42 -42.91
C LYS A 86 -4.81 24.03 -42.51
N LYS A 87 -4.84 25.35 -42.35
CA LYS A 87 -6.03 26.12 -42.00
C LYS A 87 -7.22 25.84 -42.93
N GLU A 88 -6.96 25.65 -44.22
CA GLU A 88 -7.98 25.43 -45.25
C GLU A 88 -8.67 24.06 -45.15
N TYR A 89 -8.04 23.10 -44.47
CA TYR A 89 -8.53 21.71 -44.42
C TYR A 89 -9.41 21.44 -43.19
N ILE A 90 -9.45 22.36 -42.22
CA ILE A 90 -10.07 22.11 -40.90
C ILE A 90 -11.25 23.04 -40.59
N ASN A 91 -12.25 22.51 -39.89
CA ASN A 91 -13.41 23.28 -39.40
C ASN A 91 -13.23 23.85 -37.97
N ARG A 92 -12.08 23.56 -37.33
CA ARG A 92 -11.66 24.08 -36.00
C ARG A 92 -12.57 23.74 -34.80
N GLU A 93 -13.58 22.91 -34.98
CA GLU A 93 -14.46 22.42 -33.91
C GLU A 93 -13.76 21.35 -33.07
N PHE A 94 -13.17 20.35 -33.73
CA PHE A 94 -12.37 19.29 -33.10
C PHE A 94 -10.94 19.34 -33.63
N ILE A 95 -9.96 19.52 -32.75
CA ILE A 95 -8.55 19.48 -33.08
C ILE A 95 -7.80 18.78 -31.94
N PHE A 96 -7.10 17.70 -32.26
CA PHE A 96 -6.22 17.00 -31.36
C PHE A 96 -4.84 16.89 -31.98
N ASP A 97 -3.85 17.60 -31.46
CA ASP A 97 -2.47 17.57 -31.93
C ASP A 97 -1.52 17.22 -30.78
N PHE A 98 -0.99 15.99 -30.81
CA PHE A 98 -0.02 15.46 -29.85
C PHE A 98 1.40 15.35 -30.42
N SER A 99 1.68 16.04 -31.52
CA SER A 99 3.04 16.16 -32.07
C SER A 99 3.88 17.20 -31.31
N PHE A 100 5.19 17.23 -31.53
CA PHE A 100 6.08 18.26 -30.96
C PHE A 100 6.39 19.39 -31.97
N HIS A 101 5.48 19.62 -32.92
CA HIS A 101 5.60 20.71 -33.89
C HIS A 101 4.90 21.97 -33.39
N GLU A 102 5.53 23.12 -33.62
CA GLU A 102 4.92 24.43 -33.39
C GLU A 102 3.89 24.71 -34.48
N ARG A 103 2.73 25.27 -34.10
CA ARG A 103 1.62 25.59 -35.01
C ARG A 103 1.24 27.06 -34.92
N LYS A 104 0.95 27.67 -36.07
CA LYS A 104 0.56 29.09 -36.18
C LYS A 104 -0.84 29.23 -36.79
N THR A 105 -1.60 30.21 -36.32
CA THR A 105 -2.98 30.46 -36.77
C THR A 105 -3.10 30.69 -38.27
N GLU A 106 -2.11 31.35 -38.88
CA GLU A 106 -2.13 31.73 -40.28
C GLU A 106 -1.98 30.51 -41.20
N ILE A 107 -1.14 29.55 -40.82
CA ILE A 107 -0.76 28.39 -41.64
C ILE A 107 -1.61 27.17 -41.27
N ASP A 108 -1.63 26.82 -39.98
CA ASP A 108 -2.23 25.57 -39.48
C ASP A 108 -3.67 25.76 -38.97
N GLY A 109 -4.07 27.01 -38.72
CA GLY A 109 -5.42 27.36 -38.27
C GLY A 109 -5.64 27.37 -36.75
N TYR A 110 -4.62 27.05 -35.95
CA TYR A 110 -4.61 27.12 -34.48
C TYR A 110 -3.20 27.43 -33.95
N VAL A 111 -3.09 27.81 -32.68
CA VAL A 111 -1.80 28.13 -32.02
C VAL A 111 -1.42 27.03 -31.05
N LYS A 112 -0.16 26.59 -31.14
CA LYS A 112 0.41 25.57 -30.26
C LYS A 112 1.93 25.73 -30.19
N GLY A 113 2.50 25.70 -28.99
CA GLY A 113 3.95 25.68 -28.79
C GLY A 113 4.60 24.33 -29.13
N LYS A 114 5.91 24.34 -29.39
CA LYS A 114 6.72 23.15 -29.74
C LYS A 114 6.63 21.99 -28.73
N TRP A 115 6.46 22.32 -27.44
CA TRP A 115 6.44 21.36 -26.35
C TRP A 115 5.08 21.26 -25.66
N GLU A 116 4.03 21.58 -26.39
CA GLU A 116 2.66 21.49 -25.89
C GLU A 116 1.93 20.41 -26.67
N PHE A 117 0.89 19.81 -26.08
CA PHE A 117 -0.15 19.08 -26.79
C PHE A 117 -1.42 19.91 -26.76
N TYR A 118 -2.17 19.85 -27.84
CA TYR A 118 -3.37 20.66 -28.03
C TYR A 118 -4.58 19.75 -28.19
N ALA A 119 -5.58 19.93 -27.34
CA ALA A 119 -6.85 19.20 -27.42
C ALA A 119 -8.01 20.19 -27.36
N LYS A 120 -8.76 20.27 -28.44
CA LYS A 120 -9.99 21.05 -28.55
C LYS A 120 -11.11 20.14 -28.98
N SER A 121 -12.17 20.15 -28.19
CA SER A 121 -13.45 19.52 -28.48
C SER A 121 -14.51 20.32 -27.74
N GLU A 122 -15.71 20.42 -28.30
CA GLU A 122 -16.84 21.03 -27.61
C GLU A 122 -17.14 20.33 -26.27
N THR A 123 -16.86 19.03 -26.17
CA THR A 123 -17.03 18.25 -24.93
C THR A 123 -16.02 18.63 -23.84
N LEU A 124 -14.89 19.22 -24.23
CA LEU A 124 -13.84 19.69 -23.31
C LEU A 124 -14.06 21.16 -22.88
N GLY A 125 -15.02 21.84 -23.50
CA GLY A 125 -15.35 23.24 -23.27
C GLY A 125 -15.03 24.15 -24.46
N GLU A 126 -15.27 25.45 -24.29
CA GLU A 126 -15.09 26.44 -25.36
C GLU A 126 -13.63 26.71 -25.70
N PHE A 127 -12.73 26.58 -24.71
CA PHE A 127 -11.30 26.82 -24.85
C PHE A 127 -10.53 25.51 -25.05
N PRO A 128 -9.46 25.53 -25.86
CA PRO A 128 -8.59 24.37 -25.99
C PRO A 128 -7.86 24.08 -24.68
N ILE A 129 -7.68 22.79 -24.40
CA ILE A 129 -6.82 22.31 -23.34
C ILE A 129 -5.42 22.15 -23.91
N ILE A 130 -4.46 22.80 -23.27
CA ILE A 130 -3.05 22.74 -23.59
C ILE A 130 -2.36 21.91 -22.50
N LEU A 131 -1.76 20.78 -22.89
CA LEU A 131 -0.98 19.93 -22.00
C LEU A 131 0.50 20.17 -22.26
N GLU A 132 1.30 20.34 -21.22
CA GLU A 132 2.75 20.49 -21.31
C GLU A 132 3.38 19.16 -20.89
N PRO A 133 3.87 18.31 -21.82
CA PRO A 133 4.32 16.96 -21.50
C PRO A 133 5.46 16.94 -20.49
N TRP A 134 6.36 17.93 -20.56
CA TRP A 134 7.49 18.07 -19.64
C TRP A 134 7.05 18.36 -18.20
N VAL A 135 5.90 19.01 -18.01
CA VAL A 135 5.36 19.26 -16.68
C VAL A 135 4.50 18.08 -16.25
N GLY A 136 3.56 17.64 -17.07
CA GLY A 136 2.56 16.65 -16.65
C GLY A 136 3.07 15.21 -16.61
N PHE A 137 3.92 14.80 -17.54
CA PHE A 137 4.16 13.37 -17.82
C PHE A 137 5.59 12.91 -17.52
N TRP A 138 6.51 13.79 -17.15
CA TRP A 138 7.90 13.42 -16.90
C TRP A 138 8.04 12.38 -15.78
N ILE A 139 7.27 12.51 -14.69
CA ILE A 139 7.30 11.55 -13.58
C ILE A 139 6.76 10.19 -14.00
N LEU A 140 5.68 10.17 -14.79
CA LEU A 140 5.12 8.94 -15.33
C LEU A 140 6.12 8.24 -16.26
N ALA A 141 6.77 9.00 -17.15
CA ALA A 141 7.81 8.50 -18.04
C ALA A 141 8.96 7.88 -17.24
N LEU A 142 9.40 8.57 -16.18
CA LEU A 142 10.49 8.13 -15.31
C LEU A 142 10.13 6.83 -14.59
N VAL A 143 8.94 6.75 -13.98
CA VAL A 143 8.48 5.56 -13.25
C VAL A 143 8.37 4.36 -14.19
N VAL A 144 7.70 4.52 -15.34
CA VAL A 144 7.55 3.43 -16.32
C VAL A 144 8.93 2.98 -16.83
N SER A 145 9.83 3.91 -17.13
CA SER A 145 11.17 3.58 -17.61
C SER A 145 12.01 2.90 -16.54
N PHE A 146 11.90 3.33 -15.29
CA PHE A 146 12.56 2.68 -14.16
C PHE A 146 12.07 1.23 -13.98
N LEU A 147 10.76 1.00 -14.05
CA LEU A 147 10.17 -0.33 -13.93
C LEU A 147 10.61 -1.25 -15.07
N ILE A 148 10.58 -0.76 -16.32
CA ILE A 148 11.04 -1.54 -17.48
C ILE A 148 12.54 -1.84 -17.37
N SER A 149 13.37 -0.87 -16.96
CA SER A 149 14.81 -1.09 -16.73
C SER A 149 15.06 -2.12 -15.63
N ALA A 150 14.32 -2.07 -14.52
CA ALA A 150 14.41 -3.05 -13.45
C ALA A 150 14.06 -4.46 -13.95
N PHE A 151 13.01 -4.56 -14.77
CA PHE A 151 12.61 -5.83 -15.39
C PHE A 151 13.67 -6.38 -16.35
N ILE A 152 14.20 -5.55 -17.24
CA ILE A 152 15.26 -5.94 -18.18
C ILE A 152 16.51 -6.39 -17.42
N THR A 153 16.95 -5.62 -16.42
CA THR A 153 18.17 -5.95 -15.66
C THR A 153 18.03 -7.14 -14.73
N MET A 154 16.81 -7.62 -14.48
CA MET A 154 16.55 -8.88 -13.79
C MET A 154 16.66 -10.08 -14.74
N MET A 155 16.33 -9.92 -16.02
CA MET A 155 16.47 -10.99 -17.03
C MET A 155 17.90 -11.14 -17.55
N LEU A 156 18.72 -10.10 -17.39
CA LEU A 156 20.13 -10.14 -17.78
C LEU A 156 20.95 -11.04 -16.85
N PRO A 157 22.08 -11.60 -17.34
CA PRO A 157 23.02 -12.30 -16.49
C PRO A 157 23.52 -11.42 -15.35
N SER A 158 23.74 -12.03 -14.19
CA SER A 158 24.16 -11.37 -12.95
C SER A 158 25.53 -10.69 -13.04
N SER A 159 26.31 -10.96 -14.09
CA SER A 159 27.55 -10.24 -14.41
C SER A 159 27.32 -8.80 -14.88
N ILE A 160 26.13 -8.47 -15.40
CA ILE A 160 25.82 -7.15 -15.96
C ILE A 160 24.52 -6.56 -15.39
N GLY A 161 23.50 -7.39 -15.15
CA GLY A 161 22.21 -6.96 -14.61
C GLY A 161 22.30 -6.51 -13.15
N LEU A 162 21.82 -5.29 -12.86
CA LEU A 162 21.78 -4.76 -11.49
C LEU A 162 20.77 -5.51 -10.61
N MET A 163 19.54 -5.72 -11.08
CA MET A 163 18.55 -6.47 -10.31
C MET A 163 18.95 -7.94 -10.16
N ALA A 164 19.53 -8.53 -11.21
CA ALA A 164 20.02 -9.91 -11.15
C ALA A 164 21.07 -10.13 -10.05
N ILE A 165 22.09 -9.27 -9.93
CA ILE A 165 23.09 -9.39 -8.86
C ILE A 165 22.49 -9.16 -7.46
N LEU A 166 21.50 -8.26 -7.34
CA LEU A 166 20.80 -8.03 -6.07
C LEU A 166 19.98 -9.26 -5.64
N PHE A 167 19.35 -9.94 -6.60
CA PHE A 167 18.56 -11.14 -6.34
C PHE A 167 19.45 -12.32 -5.96
N GLU A 168 20.56 -12.54 -6.68
CA GLU A 168 21.54 -13.56 -6.29
C GLU A 168 22.09 -13.34 -4.89
N LYS A 169 22.46 -12.09 -4.58
CA LYS A 169 22.89 -11.73 -3.23
C LYS A 169 21.79 -12.03 -2.20
N GLN A 170 20.53 -11.80 -2.54
CA GLN A 170 19.43 -12.07 -1.63
C GLN A 170 19.21 -13.56 -1.41
N ILE A 171 19.33 -14.41 -2.43
CA ILE A 171 19.30 -15.88 -2.27
C ILE A 171 20.30 -16.33 -1.21
N ASP A 172 21.54 -15.84 -1.29
CA ASP A 172 22.58 -16.22 -0.34
C ASP A 172 22.32 -15.64 1.06
N ASN A 173 21.82 -14.42 1.17
CA ASN A 173 21.45 -13.83 2.46
C ASN A 173 20.31 -14.62 3.13
N THR A 174 19.26 -15.00 2.38
CA THR A 174 18.15 -15.78 2.92
C THR A 174 18.61 -17.18 3.33
N LYS A 175 19.52 -17.82 2.56
CA LYS A 175 20.16 -19.08 2.99
C LYS A 175 20.86 -18.95 4.35
N VAL A 176 21.62 -17.87 4.55
CA VAL A 176 22.28 -17.60 5.84
C VAL A 176 21.24 -17.31 6.94
N LYS A 177 20.14 -16.64 6.61
CA LYS A 177 19.04 -16.35 7.55
C LYS A 177 18.37 -17.64 8.04
N ILE A 178 17.97 -18.52 7.13
CA ILE A 178 17.42 -19.86 7.44
C ILE A 178 18.37 -20.64 8.36
N ARG A 179 19.67 -20.61 8.06
CA ARG A 179 20.69 -21.28 8.87
C ARG A 179 20.76 -20.74 10.30
N LEU A 180 20.71 -19.41 10.45
CA LEU A 180 20.78 -18.76 11.77
C LEU A 180 19.51 -19.02 12.60
N GLN A 181 18.34 -19.06 11.97
CA GLN A 181 17.06 -19.32 12.64
C GLN A 181 16.92 -20.80 13.05
N THR A 182 17.30 -21.73 12.17
CA THR A 182 17.15 -23.17 12.42
C THR A 182 18.30 -23.78 13.21
N GLY A 183 19.50 -23.20 13.07
CA GLY A 183 20.74 -23.79 13.59
C GLY A 183 21.17 -25.07 12.85
N PHE A 184 20.67 -25.28 11.63
CA PHE A 184 21.10 -26.37 10.75
C PHE A 184 22.47 -26.08 10.12
N SER A 185 23.15 -27.13 9.64
CA SER A 185 24.39 -26.98 8.88
C SER A 185 24.11 -26.51 7.45
N ASP A 186 25.14 -25.99 6.76
CA ASP A 186 25.00 -25.53 5.37
C ASP A 186 24.46 -26.64 4.44
N ASP A 187 24.91 -27.89 4.64
CA ASP A 187 24.49 -29.03 3.83
C ASP A 187 22.99 -29.35 3.99
N ILE A 188 22.47 -29.24 5.20
CA ILE A 188 21.05 -29.47 5.49
C ILE A 188 20.20 -28.38 4.83
N VAL A 189 20.62 -27.11 4.97
CA VAL A 189 19.91 -25.99 4.35
C VAL A 189 19.94 -26.10 2.83
N GLU A 190 21.07 -26.49 2.23
CA GLU A 190 21.16 -26.75 0.78
C GLU A 190 20.19 -27.81 0.30
N LEU A 191 20.01 -28.88 1.06
CA LEU A 191 19.10 -29.97 0.74
C LEU A 191 17.63 -29.54 0.88
N LEU A 192 17.31 -28.72 1.89
CA LEU A 192 15.97 -28.17 2.09
C LEU A 192 15.56 -27.25 0.94
N ILE A 193 16.45 -26.35 0.51
CA ILE A 193 16.15 -25.39 -0.57
C ILE A 193 16.34 -25.97 -1.97
N ALA A 194 16.82 -27.21 -2.11
CA ALA A 194 17.12 -27.82 -3.40
C ALA A 194 15.87 -27.85 -4.30
N PRO A 195 15.98 -27.43 -5.58
CA PRO A 195 14.90 -27.63 -6.54
C PRO A 195 14.54 -29.12 -6.67
N ASN A 196 13.24 -29.41 -6.88
CA ASN A 196 12.71 -30.78 -6.86
C ASN A 196 13.43 -31.74 -7.83
N ASP A 197 13.80 -31.24 -9.00
CA ASP A 197 14.57 -31.97 -10.01
C ASP A 197 15.93 -32.42 -9.47
N LYS A 198 16.64 -31.52 -8.78
CA LYS A 198 17.94 -31.83 -8.20
C LYS A 198 17.85 -32.74 -6.98
N LEU A 199 16.85 -32.53 -6.12
CA LEU A 199 16.67 -33.35 -4.94
C LEU A 199 16.41 -34.82 -5.29
N ALA A 200 15.72 -35.08 -6.39
CA ALA A 200 15.48 -36.44 -6.87
C ALA A 200 16.74 -37.15 -7.42
N GLU A 201 17.76 -36.38 -7.82
CA GLU A 201 19.04 -36.90 -8.33
C GLU A 201 20.11 -37.07 -7.24
N GLU A 202 19.89 -36.50 -6.05
CA GLU A 202 20.83 -36.57 -4.93
C GLU A 202 20.87 -37.98 -4.30
N ASP A 203 21.97 -38.27 -3.61
CA ASP A 203 22.17 -39.54 -2.93
C ASP A 203 21.11 -39.75 -1.83
N ARG A 204 20.35 -40.83 -1.95
CA ARG A 204 19.27 -41.16 -1.03
C ARG A 204 19.78 -41.35 0.39
N ASP A 205 20.90 -42.03 0.58
CA ASP A 205 21.44 -42.30 1.92
C ASP A 205 21.78 -41.00 2.66
N LYS A 206 22.35 -40.04 1.92
CA LYS A 206 22.60 -38.69 2.41
C LYS A 206 21.29 -38.00 2.78
N ILE A 207 20.25 -38.07 1.95
CA ILE A 207 18.95 -37.45 2.22
C ILE A 207 18.28 -38.07 3.45
N VAL A 208 18.30 -39.40 3.58
CA VAL A 208 17.76 -40.12 4.75
C VAL A 208 18.43 -39.63 6.03
N SER A 209 19.76 -39.48 6.03
CA SER A 209 20.51 -39.00 7.19
C SER A 209 20.09 -37.59 7.61
N VAL A 210 19.85 -36.71 6.63
CA VAL A 210 19.44 -35.32 6.85
C VAL A 210 18.00 -35.24 7.33
N TYR A 211 17.07 -35.96 6.69
CA TYR A 211 15.66 -35.98 7.10
C TYR A 211 15.47 -36.57 8.48
N ARG A 212 16.20 -37.66 8.80
CA ARG A 212 16.23 -38.21 10.15
C ARG A 212 16.71 -37.18 11.17
N TYR A 213 17.81 -36.48 10.87
CA TYR A 213 18.33 -35.45 11.77
C TYR A 213 17.33 -34.32 12.02
N ILE A 214 16.67 -33.83 10.96
CA ILE A 214 15.61 -32.81 11.10
C ILE A 214 14.44 -33.38 11.90
N TRP A 215 14.01 -34.62 11.61
CA TRP A 215 12.89 -35.28 12.27
C TRP A 215 13.11 -35.40 13.77
N GLU A 216 14.27 -35.92 14.19
CA GLU A 216 14.65 -36.08 15.60
C GLU A 216 14.77 -34.74 16.32
N ARG A 217 15.29 -33.71 15.64
CA ARG A 217 15.47 -32.37 16.22
C ARG A 217 14.18 -31.55 16.33
N THR A 218 13.15 -31.90 15.55
CA THR A 218 11.86 -31.18 15.52
C THR A 218 10.76 -31.90 16.31
N VAL A 219 11.09 -32.98 17.03
CA VAL A 219 10.15 -33.59 17.99
C VAL A 219 9.89 -32.59 19.11
N THR A 220 8.64 -32.16 19.27
CA THR A 220 8.21 -31.27 20.35
C THR A 220 7.92 -32.10 21.60
N ASP A 221 8.28 -31.63 22.80
CA ASP A 221 8.03 -32.36 24.07
C ASP A 221 6.57 -32.28 24.57
N ASP A 222 5.63 -31.75 23.77
CA ASP A 222 4.24 -31.49 24.21
C ASP A 222 3.39 -32.77 24.20
N PRO A 223 2.97 -33.33 25.35
CA PRO A 223 2.24 -34.61 25.42
C PRO A 223 0.84 -34.59 24.78
N SER A 224 0.39 -33.43 24.28
CA SER A 224 -0.87 -33.29 23.55
C SER A 224 -0.73 -33.38 22.02
N SER A 225 0.49 -33.39 21.47
CA SER A 225 0.71 -33.52 20.02
C SER A 225 0.58 -34.98 19.56
N THR A 226 -0.26 -35.23 18.56
CA THR A 226 -0.46 -36.56 17.95
C THR A 226 0.79 -37.14 17.28
N GLN A 227 1.86 -36.36 17.12
CA GLN A 227 3.10 -36.75 16.45
C GLN A 227 4.13 -37.44 17.36
N HIS A 228 3.88 -37.49 18.68
CA HIS A 228 4.78 -38.16 19.64
C HIS A 228 5.00 -39.66 19.41
N SER A 229 4.22 -40.29 18.52
CA SER A 229 4.18 -41.75 18.43
C SER A 229 4.91 -42.36 17.23
N HIS A 230 5.32 -41.59 16.22
CA HIS A 230 5.81 -42.16 14.95
C HIS A 230 7.33 -42.04 14.82
N ARG A 231 8.00 -43.20 14.76
CA ARG A 231 9.44 -43.26 14.46
C ARG A 231 9.68 -42.84 13.02
N PHE A 232 10.83 -42.22 12.76
CA PHE A 232 11.20 -41.79 11.41
C PHE A 232 11.12 -42.96 10.40
N GLU A 233 11.54 -44.16 10.81
CA GLU A 233 11.51 -45.36 9.96
C GLU A 233 10.11 -45.88 9.63
N GLU A 234 9.09 -45.47 10.37
CA GLU A 234 7.69 -45.85 10.09
C GLU A 234 7.12 -45.00 8.95
N GLU A 235 7.53 -43.74 8.88
CA GLU A 235 7.06 -42.74 7.90
C GLU A 235 7.96 -42.64 6.65
N PHE A 236 9.25 -42.99 6.77
CA PHE A 236 10.20 -42.94 5.67
C PHE A 236 10.77 -44.32 5.34
N ASN A 237 10.33 -44.88 4.22
CA ASN A 237 10.64 -46.24 3.76
C ASN A 237 11.35 -46.20 2.39
N ASP A 238 11.83 -47.35 1.92
CA ASP A 238 12.50 -47.50 0.62
C ASP A 238 11.61 -47.17 -0.59
N ASN A 239 10.29 -47.07 -0.42
CA ASN A 239 9.37 -46.70 -1.49
C ASN A 239 8.85 -45.26 -1.40
N THR A 240 9.25 -44.50 -0.38
CA THR A 240 8.77 -43.14 -0.17
C THR A 240 9.42 -42.17 -1.17
N ASP A 241 8.61 -41.33 -1.80
CA ASP A 241 9.10 -40.25 -2.66
C ASP A 241 9.73 -39.16 -1.79
N ILE A 242 11.02 -38.94 -2.04
CA ILE A 242 11.88 -37.99 -1.32
C ILE A 242 11.32 -36.56 -1.41
N VAL A 243 10.88 -36.16 -2.60
CA VAL A 243 10.40 -34.80 -2.85
C VAL A 243 9.05 -34.58 -2.17
N LEU A 244 8.16 -35.58 -2.26
CA LEU A 244 6.85 -35.53 -1.61
C LEU A 244 7.02 -35.46 -0.10
N PHE A 245 7.84 -36.35 0.47
CA PHE A 245 8.11 -36.40 1.91
C PHE A 245 8.68 -35.08 2.43
N ARG A 246 9.57 -34.43 1.67
CA ARG A 246 10.08 -33.11 2.06
C ARG A 246 8.96 -32.07 2.15
N ASN A 247 8.17 -31.97 1.09
CA ASN A 247 7.18 -30.89 0.96
C ASN A 247 6.01 -31.06 1.92
N GLU A 248 5.62 -32.31 2.21
CA GLU A 248 4.49 -32.59 3.09
C GLU A 248 4.97 -32.75 4.53
N GLN A 249 5.88 -33.69 4.80
CA GLN A 249 6.23 -34.06 6.19
C GLN A 249 7.31 -33.17 6.80
N ILE A 250 8.43 -32.97 6.10
CA ILE A 250 9.56 -32.18 6.66
C ILE A 250 9.19 -30.71 6.80
N TYR A 251 8.52 -30.12 5.81
CA TYR A 251 8.09 -28.72 5.88
C TYR A 251 7.02 -28.51 6.96
N GLU A 252 6.05 -29.42 7.10
CA GLU A 252 5.06 -29.34 8.19
C GLU A 252 5.74 -29.37 9.56
N ARG A 253 6.73 -30.24 9.77
CA ARG A 253 7.50 -30.26 11.02
C ARG A 253 8.30 -29.00 11.27
N ILE A 254 8.97 -28.46 10.24
CA ILE A 254 9.71 -27.19 10.38
C ILE A 254 8.73 -26.05 10.71
N LYS A 255 7.53 -26.06 10.12
CA LYS A 255 6.49 -25.08 10.39
C LYS A 255 6.00 -25.14 11.83
N GLU A 256 5.76 -26.35 12.35
CA GLU A 256 5.30 -26.54 13.73
C GLU A 256 6.38 -26.18 14.77
N TYR A 257 7.63 -26.59 14.54
CA TYR A 257 8.71 -26.42 15.51
C TYR A 257 9.32 -25.00 15.48
N TYR A 258 9.51 -24.41 14.30
CA TYR A 258 10.12 -23.09 14.15
C TYR A 258 9.09 -22.00 13.90
N SER A 259 8.47 -22.01 12.71
CA SER A 259 7.35 -21.15 12.31
C SER A 259 7.00 -21.35 10.84
N ASP A 260 5.81 -20.88 10.43
CA ASP A 260 5.41 -20.82 9.02
C ASP A 260 6.34 -19.93 8.19
N PHE A 261 6.90 -18.87 8.80
CA PHE A 261 7.88 -17.98 8.18
C PHE A 261 9.13 -18.71 7.68
N VAL A 262 9.73 -19.60 8.49
CA VAL A 262 10.95 -20.34 8.09
C VAL A 262 10.68 -21.21 6.87
N VAL A 263 9.51 -21.83 6.79
CA VAL A 263 9.12 -22.64 5.63
C VAL A 263 8.94 -21.77 4.39
N LYS A 264 8.27 -20.62 4.52
CA LYS A 264 8.15 -19.65 3.42
C LYS A 264 9.51 -19.17 2.93
N GLU A 265 10.46 -18.89 3.82
CA GLU A 265 11.83 -18.56 3.43
C GLU A 265 12.52 -19.68 2.64
N ILE A 266 12.34 -20.94 3.05
CA ILE A 266 12.87 -22.12 2.34
C ILE A 266 12.23 -22.23 0.95
N GLU A 267 10.91 -22.08 0.85
CA GLU A 267 10.17 -22.14 -0.41
C GLU A 267 10.54 -21.01 -1.38
N ASP A 268 10.59 -19.78 -0.90
CA ASP A 268 10.97 -18.61 -1.70
C ASP A 268 12.43 -18.70 -2.13
N THR A 269 13.33 -19.23 -1.28
CA THR A 269 14.74 -19.46 -1.65
C THR A 269 14.86 -20.54 -2.72
N LYS A 270 14.09 -21.63 -2.61
CA LYS A 270 13.98 -22.67 -3.66
C LYS A 270 13.49 -22.07 -4.99
N ASP A 271 12.50 -21.19 -4.95
CA ASP A 271 12.01 -20.47 -6.12
C ASP A 271 13.05 -19.50 -6.71
N GLY A 272 13.80 -18.80 -5.86
CA GLY A 272 14.95 -17.99 -6.27
C GLY A 272 16.05 -18.81 -6.95
N LEU A 273 16.31 -20.03 -6.46
CA LEU A 273 17.25 -20.97 -7.08
C LEU A 273 16.79 -21.44 -8.47
N MET A 274 15.48 -21.63 -8.67
CA MET A 274 14.93 -21.91 -9.99
C MET A 274 15.10 -20.72 -10.94
N TRP A 275 14.89 -19.49 -10.46
CA TRP A 275 15.18 -18.28 -11.23
C TRP A 275 16.67 -18.16 -11.58
N ARG A 276 17.58 -18.51 -10.67
CA ARG A 276 19.04 -18.52 -10.94
C ARG A 276 19.43 -19.50 -12.06
N LYS A 277 18.71 -20.63 -12.19
CA LYS A 277 18.87 -21.56 -13.33
C LYS A 277 18.30 -20.98 -14.62
N ASN A 278 17.15 -20.29 -14.54
CA ASN A 278 16.45 -19.72 -15.67
C ASN A 278 15.86 -18.34 -15.33
N HIS A 279 16.56 -17.27 -15.74
CA HIS A 279 16.17 -15.89 -15.47
C HIS A 279 14.82 -15.48 -16.10
N ILE A 280 14.24 -16.30 -16.98
CA ILE A 280 12.88 -16.09 -17.53
C ILE A 280 11.82 -16.33 -16.45
N LEU A 281 12.10 -17.13 -15.41
CA LEU A 281 11.20 -17.37 -14.27
C LEU A 281 11.19 -16.17 -13.30
N PHE A 282 10.98 -14.97 -13.84
CA PHE A 282 11.15 -13.71 -13.14
C PHE A 282 10.25 -13.58 -11.90
N GLY A 283 9.03 -14.12 -11.94
CA GLY A 283 8.08 -14.02 -10.82
C GLY A 283 8.60 -14.71 -9.55
N LYS A 284 9.35 -15.80 -9.71
CA LYS A 284 9.94 -16.56 -8.61
C LYS A 284 11.07 -15.79 -7.92
N GLY A 285 11.99 -15.25 -8.70
CA GLY A 285 13.08 -14.41 -8.17
C GLY A 285 12.55 -13.10 -7.57
N LEU A 286 11.56 -12.48 -8.23
CA LEU A 286 10.96 -11.23 -7.76
C LEU A 286 10.28 -11.41 -6.41
N ARG A 287 9.53 -12.51 -6.21
CA ARG A 287 8.87 -12.81 -4.95
C ARG A 287 9.88 -12.86 -3.80
N LEU A 288 10.96 -13.64 -3.94
CA LEU A 288 12.01 -13.75 -2.92
C LEU A 288 12.60 -12.38 -2.56
N TYR A 289 12.97 -11.58 -3.55
CA TYR A 289 13.56 -10.25 -3.29
C TYR A 289 12.56 -9.28 -2.67
N MET A 290 11.31 -9.30 -3.15
CA MET A 290 10.28 -8.41 -2.64
C MET A 290 9.93 -8.75 -1.20
N ALA A 291 9.69 -10.02 -0.89
CA ALA A 291 9.26 -10.48 0.44
C ALA A 291 10.36 -10.42 1.51
N HIS A 292 11.62 -10.73 1.17
CA HIS A 292 12.70 -10.90 2.16
C HIS A 292 13.76 -9.80 2.15
N HIS A 293 13.64 -8.81 1.27
CA HIS A 293 14.56 -7.66 1.24
C HIS A 293 13.81 -6.33 1.17
N PHE A 294 12.95 -6.19 0.16
CA PHE A 294 12.35 -4.90 -0.13
C PHE A 294 11.32 -4.50 0.92
N THR A 295 10.38 -5.39 1.24
CA THR A 295 9.33 -5.15 2.25
C THR A 295 9.92 -4.97 3.64
N GLU A 296 10.85 -5.83 4.06
CA GLU A 296 11.51 -5.74 5.37
C GLU A 296 12.19 -4.38 5.58
N LYS A 297 12.91 -3.90 4.57
CA LYS A 297 13.75 -2.70 4.69
C LYS A 297 13.06 -1.39 4.31
N TYR A 298 12.16 -1.41 3.33
CA TYR A 298 11.65 -0.20 2.70
C TYR A 298 10.15 0.03 2.90
N SER A 299 9.39 -0.91 3.47
CA SER A 299 7.93 -0.78 3.62
C SER A 299 7.49 0.50 4.35
N ASN A 300 8.17 0.87 5.43
CA ASN A 300 7.89 2.11 6.16
C ASN A 300 8.18 3.35 5.30
N ASN A 301 9.27 3.34 4.53
CA ASN A 301 9.61 4.47 3.64
C ASN A 301 8.59 4.61 2.51
N VAL A 302 8.15 3.50 1.91
CA VAL A 302 7.11 3.50 0.88
C VAL A 302 5.80 4.06 1.43
N THR A 303 5.39 3.61 2.62
CA THR A 303 4.19 4.11 3.29
C THR A 303 4.28 5.62 3.57
N GLY A 304 5.43 6.08 4.07
CA GLY A 304 5.69 7.51 4.30
C GLY A 304 5.65 8.34 3.02
N MET A 305 6.24 7.84 1.92
CA MET A 305 6.19 8.50 0.61
C MET A 305 4.79 8.52 0.02
N ALA A 306 3.97 7.48 0.23
CA ALA A 306 2.58 7.47 -0.20
C ALA A 306 1.75 8.54 0.53
N TYR A 307 1.89 8.66 1.86
CA TYR A 307 1.24 9.76 2.59
C TYR A 307 1.76 11.14 2.20
N GLY A 308 3.05 11.26 1.89
CA GLY A 308 3.64 12.49 1.35
C GLY A 308 3.07 12.86 -0.02
N GLY A 309 2.91 11.87 -0.91
CA GLY A 309 2.22 12.03 -2.20
C GLY A 309 0.80 12.53 -2.02
N ALA A 310 0.05 11.93 -1.09
CA ALA A 310 -1.34 12.29 -0.84
C ALA A 310 -1.46 13.76 -0.37
N GLY A 311 -0.55 14.17 0.51
CA GLY A 311 -0.43 15.56 0.93
C GLY A 311 -0.12 16.51 -0.23
N PHE A 312 0.81 16.13 -1.12
CA PHE A 312 1.14 16.91 -2.31
C PHE A 312 -0.06 17.06 -3.26
N LEU A 313 -0.85 15.99 -3.45
CA LEU A 313 -2.05 16.01 -4.27
C LEU A 313 -3.12 16.96 -3.70
N ILE A 314 -3.35 16.93 -2.38
CA ILE A 314 -4.29 17.84 -1.71
C ILE A 314 -3.89 19.29 -1.94
N ILE A 315 -2.60 19.62 -1.82
CA ILE A 315 -2.09 20.97 -2.07
C ILE A 315 -2.29 21.35 -3.54
N ALA A 316 -1.95 20.48 -4.49
CA ALA A 316 -2.10 20.76 -5.92
C ALA A 316 -3.56 21.01 -6.32
N VAL A 317 -4.49 20.20 -5.80
CA VAL A 317 -5.94 20.38 -6.00
C VAL A 317 -6.44 21.64 -5.29
N GLY A 318 -5.94 21.95 -4.10
CA GLY A 318 -6.25 23.17 -3.35
C GLY A 318 -5.86 24.43 -4.11
N ILE A 319 -4.63 24.50 -4.64
CA ILE A 319 -4.14 25.62 -5.46
C ILE A 319 -4.98 25.80 -6.73
N ARG A 320 -5.40 24.70 -7.36
CA ARG A 320 -6.34 24.75 -8.49
C ARG A 320 -7.69 25.32 -8.07
N GLY A 321 -8.22 24.92 -6.92
CA GLY A 321 -9.48 25.43 -6.35
C GLY A 321 -9.46 26.95 -6.11
N LEU A 322 -8.28 27.48 -5.76
CA LEU A 322 -8.03 28.92 -5.63
C LEU A 322 -7.86 29.66 -6.98
N LYS A 323 -8.07 28.97 -8.11
CA LYS A 323 -7.97 29.50 -9.49
C LYS A 323 -6.59 30.01 -9.90
N PHE A 324 -5.52 29.68 -9.16
CA PHE A 324 -4.14 30.01 -9.56
C PHE A 324 -3.65 29.17 -10.75
N ILE A 325 -4.22 27.97 -10.96
CA ILE A 325 -3.92 27.10 -12.10
C ILE A 325 -5.10 27.16 -13.09
N PRO A 326 -4.92 27.68 -14.32
CA PRO A 326 -5.98 27.73 -15.31
C PRO A 326 -6.50 26.35 -15.70
N ALA A 327 -7.82 26.22 -15.89
CA ALA A 327 -8.43 24.97 -16.33
C ALA A 327 -7.96 24.54 -17.74
N THR A 328 -7.53 25.49 -18.56
CA THR A 328 -6.98 25.27 -19.91
C THR A 328 -5.55 24.72 -19.90
N LYS A 329 -4.84 24.76 -18.77
CA LYS A 329 -3.47 24.24 -18.61
C LYS A 329 -3.35 23.30 -17.39
N PRO A 330 -3.94 22.09 -17.43
CA PRO A 330 -4.00 21.20 -16.27
C PRO A 330 -2.72 20.38 -16.01
N SER A 331 -1.61 20.66 -16.69
CA SER A 331 -0.36 19.87 -16.66
C SER A 331 0.17 19.62 -15.25
N PHE A 332 0.14 20.63 -14.37
CA PHE A 332 0.60 20.49 -12.99
C PHE A 332 -0.27 19.54 -12.16
N ILE A 333 -1.58 19.52 -12.42
CA ILE A 333 -2.51 18.61 -11.74
C ILE A 333 -2.25 17.17 -12.22
N LEU A 334 -1.98 16.98 -13.51
CA LEU A 334 -1.60 15.68 -14.05
C LEU A 334 -0.31 15.15 -13.39
N LEU A 335 0.70 16.01 -13.19
CA LEU A 335 1.91 15.63 -12.45
C LEU A 335 1.55 15.08 -11.07
N ALA A 336 0.75 15.82 -10.30
CA ALA A 336 0.35 15.40 -8.95
C ALA A 336 -0.41 14.08 -8.95
N ILE A 337 -1.34 13.89 -9.89
CA ILE A 337 -2.10 12.65 -10.05
C ILE A 337 -1.18 11.47 -10.39
N PHE A 338 -0.25 11.62 -11.33
CA PHE A 338 0.66 10.53 -11.69
C PHE A 338 1.67 10.20 -10.60
N LEU A 339 2.16 11.20 -9.87
CA LEU A 339 2.99 10.99 -8.69
C LEU A 339 2.24 10.15 -7.66
N GLU A 340 1.02 10.58 -7.30
CA GLU A 340 0.17 9.88 -6.34
C GLU A 340 -0.11 8.44 -6.77
N PHE A 341 -0.57 8.27 -8.01
CA PHE A 341 -0.85 6.96 -8.59
C PHE A 341 0.37 6.04 -8.50
N SER A 342 1.57 6.54 -8.82
CA SER A 342 2.81 5.76 -8.76
C SER A 342 3.15 5.33 -7.34
N MET A 343 2.96 6.21 -6.35
CA MET A 343 3.22 5.90 -4.93
C MET A 343 2.20 4.92 -4.36
N LEU A 344 0.91 5.09 -4.67
CA LEU A 344 -0.14 4.16 -4.26
C LEU A 344 0.07 2.78 -4.90
N MET A 345 0.46 2.73 -6.16
CA MET A 345 0.79 1.47 -6.84
C MET A 345 2.00 0.78 -6.17
N LEU A 346 3.05 1.53 -5.86
CA LEU A 346 4.22 0.98 -5.15
C LEU A 346 3.84 0.46 -3.75
N MET A 347 2.98 1.18 -3.02
CA MET A 347 2.47 0.74 -1.72
C MET A 347 1.62 -0.53 -1.84
N ALA A 348 0.73 -0.59 -2.83
CA ALA A 348 -0.10 -1.77 -3.10
C ALA A 348 0.77 -3.01 -3.41
N VAL A 349 1.77 -2.86 -4.27
CA VAL A 349 2.72 -3.94 -4.59
C VAL A 349 3.52 -4.34 -3.35
N THR A 350 3.98 -3.38 -2.54
CA THR A 350 4.71 -3.67 -1.29
C THR A 350 3.84 -4.47 -0.32
N LEU A 351 2.57 -4.09 -0.15
CA LEU A 351 1.62 -4.81 0.71
C LEU A 351 1.30 -6.20 0.18
N PHE A 352 1.20 -6.37 -1.14
CA PHE A 352 0.96 -7.66 -1.77
C PHE A 352 2.06 -8.68 -1.47
N TYR A 353 3.31 -8.25 -1.43
CA TYR A 353 4.46 -9.11 -1.10
C TYR A 353 4.85 -9.11 0.38
N THR A 354 4.10 -8.41 1.24
CA THR A 354 4.35 -8.47 2.70
C THR A 354 3.76 -9.77 3.23
N GLU A 355 4.58 -10.58 3.90
CA GLU A 355 4.14 -11.88 4.41
C GLU A 355 3.08 -11.74 5.51
N GLU A 356 2.15 -12.70 5.58
CA GLU A 356 0.95 -12.65 6.44
C GLU A 356 1.29 -12.57 7.94
N GLU A 357 2.38 -13.21 8.40
CA GLU A 357 2.80 -13.19 9.80
C GLU A 357 3.41 -11.83 10.18
N GLU A 358 4.32 -11.28 9.35
CA GLU A 358 4.79 -9.90 9.54
C GLU A 358 3.65 -8.89 9.43
N ARG A 359 2.66 -9.12 8.56
CA ARG A 359 1.48 -8.28 8.43
C ARG A 359 0.64 -8.36 9.70
N MET A 360 0.43 -9.55 10.26
CA MET A 360 -0.30 -9.77 11.49
C MET A 360 0.44 -9.19 12.70
N ASP A 361 1.75 -9.36 12.82
CA ASP A 361 2.58 -8.76 13.87
C ASP A 361 2.67 -7.23 13.76
N LYS A 362 2.85 -6.70 12.54
CA LYS A 362 2.80 -5.25 12.30
C LYS A 362 1.40 -4.70 12.56
N MET A 363 0.34 -5.46 12.28
CA MET A 363 -1.04 -5.08 12.55
C MET A 363 -1.37 -5.17 14.04
N LEU A 364 -0.91 -6.20 14.74
CA LEU A 364 -1.01 -6.38 16.19
C LEU A 364 -0.27 -5.27 16.90
N LYS A 365 0.96 -4.96 16.49
CA LYS A 365 1.73 -3.85 17.04
C LYS A 365 1.08 -2.50 16.77
N LYS A 366 0.56 -2.27 15.56
CA LYS A 366 -0.20 -1.04 15.25
C LYS A 366 -1.52 -0.96 16.02
N MET A 367 -2.21 -2.08 16.26
CA MET A 367 -3.39 -2.14 17.12
C MET A 367 -3.03 -1.94 18.59
N GLU A 368 -1.90 -2.47 19.06
CA GLU A 368 -1.39 -2.26 20.41
C GLU A 368 -1.02 -0.79 20.62
N ASP A 369 -0.31 -0.18 19.67
CA ASP A 369 0.07 1.24 19.70
C ASP A 369 -1.19 2.14 19.61
N ALA A 370 -2.15 1.80 18.76
CA ALA A 370 -3.43 2.52 18.66
C ALA A 370 -4.28 2.36 19.93
N ASN A 371 -4.37 1.14 20.49
CA ASN A 371 -5.06 0.88 21.74
C ASN A 371 -4.37 1.57 22.91
N ARG A 372 -3.04 1.61 22.96
CA ARG A 372 -2.29 2.30 23.99
C ARG A 372 -2.53 3.81 23.93
N SER A 373 -2.53 4.39 22.72
CA SER A 373 -2.87 5.80 22.51
C SER A 373 -4.32 6.13 22.88
N GLN A 374 -5.28 5.24 22.56
CA GLN A 374 -6.67 5.37 22.98
C GLN A 374 -6.82 5.20 24.50
N LEU A 375 -6.10 4.26 25.12
CA LEU A 375 -6.10 4.04 26.56
C LEU A 375 -5.50 5.23 27.32
N GLU A 376 -4.44 5.85 26.79
CA GLU A 376 -3.87 7.09 27.34
C GLU A 376 -4.86 8.26 27.22
N THR A 377 -5.57 8.37 26.10
CA THR A 377 -6.63 9.37 25.92
C THR A 377 -7.80 9.15 26.89
N LEU A 378 -8.22 7.89 27.07
CA LEU A 378 -9.27 7.51 28.04
C LEU A 378 -8.82 7.71 29.49
N ARG A 379 -7.55 7.45 29.83
CA ARG A 379 -6.99 7.75 31.15
C ARG A 379 -6.93 9.24 31.42
N GLY A 380 -6.59 10.06 30.41
CA GLY A 380 -6.67 11.51 30.50
C GLY A 380 -8.10 11.97 30.79
N GLN A 381 -9.09 11.48 30.04
CA GLN A 381 -10.50 11.79 30.27
C GLN A 381 -11.02 11.29 31.63
N GLN A 382 -10.60 10.11 32.10
CA GLN A 382 -10.96 9.60 33.42
C GLN A 382 -10.38 10.45 34.55
N HIS A 383 -9.15 10.95 34.39
CA HIS A 383 -8.54 11.87 35.34
C HIS A 383 -9.31 13.20 35.42
N ASP A 384 -9.68 13.76 34.26
CA ASP A 384 -10.48 14.99 34.17
C ASP A 384 -11.89 14.80 34.75
N ILE A 385 -12.53 13.65 34.50
CA ILE A 385 -13.83 13.29 35.10
C ILE A 385 -13.71 13.16 36.62
N HIS A 386 -12.63 12.58 37.16
CA HIS A 386 -12.42 12.52 38.60
C HIS A 386 -12.19 13.90 39.22
N GLN A 387 -11.45 14.80 38.55
CA GLN A 387 -11.29 16.18 39.02
C GLN A 387 -12.61 16.95 38.98
N LEU A 388 -13.39 16.82 37.90
CA LEU A 388 -14.72 17.40 37.78
C LEU A 388 -15.67 16.84 38.85
N THR A 389 -15.63 15.54 39.11
CA THR A 389 -16.45 14.89 40.15
C THR A 389 -16.08 15.41 41.54
N ASN A 390 -14.79 15.55 41.85
CA ASN A 390 -14.35 16.13 43.13
C ASN A 390 -14.79 17.60 43.28
N ALA A 391 -14.70 18.39 42.20
CA ALA A 391 -15.17 19.78 42.19
C ALA A 391 -16.71 19.89 42.31
N LEU A 392 -17.45 19.03 41.62
CA LEU A 392 -18.91 18.96 41.65
C LEU A 392 -19.42 18.50 43.02
N VAL A 393 -18.82 17.47 43.62
CA VAL A 393 -19.17 16.97 44.96
C VAL A 393 -18.87 18.01 46.04
N GLY A 394 -17.75 18.73 45.91
CA GLY A 394 -17.42 19.87 46.78
C GLY A 394 -18.48 20.98 46.71
N GLN A 395 -18.83 21.42 45.50
CA GLN A 395 -19.83 22.48 45.30
C GLN A 395 -21.26 22.04 45.67
N THR A 396 -21.67 20.79 45.40
CA THR A 396 -23.03 20.34 45.74
C THR A 396 -23.25 20.18 47.23
N ALA A 397 -22.25 19.71 47.99
CA ALA A 397 -22.35 19.63 49.45
C ALA A 397 -22.57 21.03 50.08
N GLU A 398 -21.87 22.05 49.58
CA GLU A 398 -21.97 23.42 50.07
C GLU A 398 -23.30 24.10 49.69
N ILE A 399 -23.81 23.83 48.48
CA ILE A 399 -25.13 24.29 48.03
C ILE A 399 -26.26 23.61 48.83
N ILE A 400 -26.14 22.31 49.14
CA ILE A 400 -27.14 21.60 49.96
C ILE A 400 -27.13 22.16 51.38
N LYS A 401 -25.95 22.35 51.98
CA LYS A 401 -25.82 22.93 53.32
C LYS A 401 -26.45 24.32 53.40
N SER A 402 -26.15 25.21 52.45
CA SER A 402 -26.72 26.57 52.47
C SER A 402 -28.23 26.58 52.25
N ARG A 403 -28.78 25.69 51.41
CA ARG A 403 -30.23 25.54 51.23
C ARG A 403 -30.91 25.03 52.49
N VAL A 404 -30.31 24.06 53.18
CA VAL A 404 -30.84 23.53 54.45
C VAL A 404 -30.81 24.61 55.53
N GLU A 405 -29.68 25.32 55.69
CA GLU A 405 -29.58 26.43 56.65
C GLU A 405 -30.59 27.54 56.35
N LYS A 406 -30.79 27.89 55.07
CA LYS A 406 -31.78 28.88 54.66
C LYS A 406 -33.21 28.41 54.94
N ALA A 407 -33.53 27.15 54.65
CA ALA A 407 -34.85 26.58 54.92
C ALA A 407 -35.14 26.51 56.43
N ILE A 408 -34.15 26.14 57.26
CA ILE A 408 -34.28 26.15 58.72
C ILE A 408 -34.50 27.58 59.22
N SER A 409 -33.72 28.54 58.72
CA SER A 409 -33.86 29.96 59.08
C SER A 409 -35.24 30.52 58.70
N GLU A 410 -35.73 30.24 57.49
CA GLU A 410 -37.07 30.64 57.04
C GLU A 410 -38.18 29.97 57.85
N TYR A 411 -38.03 28.69 58.21
CA TYR A 411 -38.98 27.99 59.07
C TYR A 411 -39.02 28.58 60.49
N MET A 412 -37.85 28.87 61.07
CA MET A 412 -37.72 29.49 62.40
C MET A 412 -38.14 30.96 62.45
N ALA A 413 -38.07 31.69 61.32
CA ALA A 413 -38.46 33.09 61.24
C ALA A 413 -40.00 33.31 61.20
N SER A 414 -40.79 32.25 60.97
CA SER A 414 -42.25 32.34 60.97
C SER A 414 -42.83 32.04 62.36
N SER A 415 -42.98 33.08 63.19
CA SER A 415 -43.59 32.99 64.54
C SER A 415 -44.97 32.31 64.52
N GLU A 416 -45.73 32.49 63.44
CA GLU A 416 -47.07 31.91 63.26
C GLU A 416 -47.06 30.38 63.07
N ASN A 417 -45.99 29.79 62.52
CA ASN A 417 -45.87 28.34 62.34
C ASN A 417 -45.32 27.64 63.59
N VAL A 418 -44.48 28.33 64.38
CA VAL A 418 -44.03 27.84 65.69
C VAL A 418 -45.22 27.72 66.65
N ASP A 419 -46.08 28.74 66.68
CA ASP A 419 -47.29 28.71 67.52
C ASP A 419 -48.29 27.64 67.07
N LYS A 420 -48.43 27.41 65.75
CA LYS A 420 -49.28 26.35 65.19
C LYS A 420 -48.75 24.95 65.49
N ALA A 421 -47.43 24.76 65.45
CA ALA A 421 -46.78 23.51 65.81
C ALA A 421 -46.91 23.20 67.31
N ILE A 422 -46.74 24.21 68.18
CA ILE A 422 -46.95 24.09 69.63
C ILE A 422 -48.42 23.78 69.94
N ALA A 423 -49.37 24.48 69.32
CA ALA A 423 -50.81 24.24 69.51
C ALA A 423 -51.22 22.82 69.09
N ASN A 424 -50.70 22.32 67.96
CA ASN A 424 -50.96 20.95 67.50
C ASN A 424 -50.38 19.90 68.46
N GLU A 425 -49.18 20.13 69.00
CA GLU A 425 -48.54 19.17 69.91
C GLU A 425 -49.20 19.15 71.30
N ILE A 426 -49.64 20.31 71.78
CA ILE A 426 -50.46 20.41 73.00
C ILE A 426 -51.81 19.71 72.79
N SER A 427 -52.48 19.95 71.66
CA SER A 427 -53.74 19.29 71.31
C SER A 427 -53.59 17.76 71.23
N SER A 428 -52.51 17.28 70.59
CA SER A 428 -52.16 15.86 70.50
C SER A 428 -51.96 15.23 71.87
N LYS A 429 -51.20 15.87 72.78
CA LYS A 429 -51.00 15.36 74.15
C LYS A 429 -52.27 15.35 74.99
N ILE A 430 -53.12 16.36 74.86
CA ILE A 430 -54.42 16.41 75.55
C ILE A 430 -55.34 15.29 75.02
N MET A 431 -55.42 15.12 73.70
CA MET A 431 -56.21 14.04 73.09
C MET A 431 -55.70 12.66 73.48
N LYS A 432 -54.38 12.47 73.56
CA LYS A 432 -53.77 11.21 74.00
C LYS A 432 -54.04 10.95 75.48
N GLY A 433 -53.91 11.95 76.35
CA GLY A 433 -54.23 11.85 77.78
C GLY A 433 -55.72 11.60 78.05
N LEU A 434 -56.62 12.22 77.28
CA LEU A 434 -58.06 11.92 77.33
C LEU A 434 -58.34 10.49 76.86
N ARG A 435 -57.71 10.04 75.77
CA ARG A 435 -57.91 8.68 75.25
C ARG A 435 -57.39 7.60 76.21
N GLU A 436 -56.28 7.85 76.90
CA GLU A 436 -55.74 6.98 77.95
C GLU A 436 -56.67 6.99 79.20
N ALA A 437 -57.16 8.16 79.63
CA ALA A 437 -58.08 8.26 80.78
C ALA A 437 -59.46 7.60 80.55
N TYR A 438 -59.94 7.54 79.29
CA TYR A 438 -61.17 6.81 78.93
C TYR A 438 -60.93 5.33 78.62
N SER A 439 -59.69 4.91 78.40
CA SER A 439 -59.29 3.51 78.18
C SER A 439 -59.10 2.72 79.48
N ASP A 440 -58.95 3.38 80.63
CA ASP A 440 -58.79 2.75 81.96
C ASP A 440 -60.12 2.55 82.73
N LYS A 441 -61.28 2.76 82.10
CA LYS A 441 -62.61 2.61 82.76
C LYS A 441 -63.64 1.76 82.00
N LYS A 442 -63.23 0.83 81.15
CA LYS A 442 -64.12 -0.23 80.63
C LYS A 442 -63.45 -1.57 80.45
#